data_AF-A0A0D2HP99-F1
#
_entry.id   AF-A0A0D2HP99-F1
#
_cell.length_a   1.000
_cell.length_b   1.000
_cell.length_c   1.000
_cell.angle_alpha   90.00
_cell.angle_beta   90.00
_cell.angle_gamma   90.00
#
_symmetry.space_group_name_H-M   'P 1'
#
loop_
_entity.id
_entity.type
_entity.pdbx_description
1 polymer ?
#
loop_
_entity_poly.entity_id
_entity_poly.type
_entity_poly.pdbx_seq_one_letter_code
_entity_poly.pdbx_strand_id
1 'polypeptide(L)'
;MHTTFAFLVKQPHLSTREFITYYETKHIPMINRLAGPENQPLVYKRRYTHRDDPAFVFVTASVDASGAPVSTTTGSHGDDGATPDGSKVEEHPGNIDFDVMTEIGFADKEGKARWLAALNKGENAQLVREDEARFLWRERTRAVVVEEFVSFG
;
A
#
# COMPACT_ATOMS: atom_id res chain seq x y z
N MET A 1 -4.49 3.91 -20.80
CA MET A 1 -4.93 3.02 -19.72
C MET A 1 -5.34 3.87 -18.53
N HIS A 2 -6.44 3.55 -17.85
CA HIS A 2 -6.85 4.25 -16.63
C HIS A 2 -6.42 3.42 -15.41
N THR A 3 -5.42 3.89 -14.68
CA THR A 3 -4.75 3.11 -13.63
C THR A 3 -5.06 3.67 -12.24
N THR A 4 -5.39 2.78 -11.31
CA THR A 4 -5.51 3.08 -9.89
C THR A 4 -4.47 2.28 -9.12
N PHE A 5 -3.68 2.97 -8.30
CA PHE A 5 -2.87 2.33 -7.26
C PHE A 5 -3.60 2.40 -5.94
N ALA A 6 -3.66 1.28 -5.22
CA ALA A 6 -4.16 1.21 -3.87
C ALA A 6 -3.07 0.69 -2.93
N PHE A 7 -2.80 1.44 -1.86
CA PHE A 7 -1.85 1.14 -0.82
C PHE A 7 -2.65 0.64 0.38
N LEU A 8 -2.67 -0.68 0.57
CA LEU A 8 -3.53 -1.30 1.56
C LEU A 8 -2.73 -1.67 2.80
N VAL A 9 -3.33 -1.45 3.97
CA VAL A 9 -2.76 -1.80 5.27
C VAL A 9 -3.57 -2.97 5.84
N LYS A 10 -2.88 -4.00 6.34
CA LYS A 10 -3.54 -5.14 6.98
C LYS A 10 -4.04 -4.76 8.37
N GLN A 11 -5.07 -5.44 8.85
CA GLN A 11 -5.48 -5.33 10.26
C GLN A 11 -4.30 -5.68 11.19
N PRO A 12 -4.10 -4.95 12.31
CA PRO A 12 -2.91 -5.09 13.15
C PRO A 12 -2.80 -6.47 13.82
N HIS A 13 -3.93 -7.14 14.02
CA HIS A 13 -3.97 -8.48 14.62
C HIS A 13 -3.61 -9.63 13.65
N LEU A 14 -3.52 -9.36 12.34
CA LEU A 14 -3.15 -10.38 11.35
C LEU A 14 -1.64 -10.43 11.14
N SER A 15 -1.09 -11.64 11.05
CA SER A 15 0.25 -11.82 10.49
C SER A 15 0.25 -11.49 8.99
N THR A 16 1.43 -11.19 8.43
CA THR A 16 1.58 -10.96 6.99
C THR A 16 1.15 -12.18 6.15
N ARG A 17 1.45 -13.40 6.62
CA ARG A 17 1.06 -14.63 5.93
C ARG A 17 -0.45 -14.83 5.92
N GLU A 18 -1.13 -14.61 7.06
CA GLU A 18 -2.60 -14.70 7.12
C GLU A 18 -3.26 -13.65 6.23
N PHE A 19 -2.74 -12.43 6.24
CA PHE A 19 -3.18 -11.35 5.36
C PHE A 19 -3.07 -11.73 3.88
N ILE A 20 -1.89 -12.16 3.41
CA ILE A 20 -1.68 -12.61 2.02
C ILE A 20 -2.61 -13.76 1.68
N THR A 21 -2.71 -14.76 2.56
CA THR A 21 -3.54 -15.94 2.34
C THR A 21 -5.00 -15.54 2.18
N TYR A 22 -5.52 -14.68 3.06
CA TYR A 22 -6.90 -14.20 2.98
C TYR A 22 -7.13 -13.37 1.72
N TYR A 23 -6.23 -12.42 1.42
CA TYR A 23 -6.38 -11.54 0.27
C TYR A 23 -6.42 -12.33 -1.04
N GLU A 24 -5.47 -13.24 -1.25
CA GLU A 24 -5.34 -13.98 -2.52
C GLU A 24 -6.37 -15.13 -2.66
N THR A 25 -6.75 -15.81 -1.57
CA THR A 25 -7.61 -17.00 -1.67
C THR A 25 -9.09 -16.75 -1.38
N LYS A 26 -9.43 -15.61 -0.76
CA LYS A 26 -10.82 -15.26 -0.41
C LYS A 26 -11.27 -13.98 -1.10
N HIS A 27 -10.58 -12.88 -0.83
CA HIS A 27 -11.01 -11.57 -1.29
C HIS A 27 -10.91 -11.43 -2.81
N ILE A 28 -9.77 -11.74 -3.44
CA ILE A 28 -9.62 -11.61 -4.90
C ILE A 28 -10.62 -12.48 -5.68
N PRO A 29 -10.80 -13.78 -5.36
CA PRO A 29 -11.84 -14.58 -6.01
C PRO A 29 -13.25 -14.02 -5.82
N MET A 30 -13.55 -13.45 -4.64
CA MET A 30 -14.83 -12.79 -4.40
C MET A 30 -15.00 -11.54 -5.27
N ILE A 31 -14.03 -10.62 -5.29
CA ILE A 31 -14.07 -9.40 -6.11
C ILE A 31 -14.26 -9.75 -7.59
N ASN A 32 -13.52 -10.73 -8.11
CA ASN A 32 -13.65 -11.17 -9.50
C ASN A 32 -15.05 -11.70 -9.80
N ARG A 33 -15.63 -12.49 -8.89
CA ARG A 33 -17.01 -12.99 -9.01
C ARG A 33 -18.04 -11.86 -9.03
N LEU A 34 -17.91 -10.89 -8.11
CA LEU A 34 -18.86 -9.79 -7.97
C LEU A 34 -18.80 -8.80 -9.14
N ALA A 35 -17.60 -8.54 -9.67
CA ALA A 35 -17.43 -7.70 -10.85
C ALA A 35 -18.04 -8.33 -12.11
N GLY A 36 -18.02 -9.65 -12.21
CA GLY A 36 -18.44 -10.40 -13.39
C GLY A 36 -17.41 -10.30 -14.54
N PRO A 37 -17.50 -11.18 -15.55
CA PRO A 37 -16.50 -11.29 -16.62
C PRO A 37 -16.42 -10.02 -17.50
N GLU A 38 -17.53 -9.33 -17.71
CA GLU A 38 -17.66 -8.15 -18.60
C GLU A 38 -16.99 -6.87 -18.04
N ASN A 39 -16.72 -6.85 -16.73
CA ASN A 39 -16.21 -5.66 -16.04
C ASN A 39 -14.81 -5.86 -15.46
N GLN A 40 -14.10 -6.92 -15.86
CA GLN A 40 -12.77 -7.19 -15.32
C GLN A 40 -11.76 -6.08 -15.67
N PRO A 41 -10.86 -5.72 -14.75
CA PRO A 41 -9.72 -4.89 -15.08
C PRO A 41 -8.78 -5.62 -16.06
N LEU A 42 -8.10 -4.87 -16.91
CA LEU A 42 -7.05 -5.40 -17.80
C LEU A 42 -5.80 -5.83 -17.00
N VAL A 43 -5.55 -5.16 -15.88
CA VAL A 43 -4.44 -5.45 -14.98
C VAL A 43 -4.95 -5.46 -13.56
N TYR A 44 -4.60 -6.50 -12.80
CA TYR A 44 -4.87 -6.55 -11.36
C TYR A 44 -3.71 -7.23 -10.64
N LYS A 45 -2.69 -6.45 -10.25
CA LYS A 45 -1.46 -6.95 -9.61
C LYS A 45 -1.41 -6.52 -8.15
N ARG A 46 -0.82 -7.35 -7.29
CA ARG A 46 -0.59 -7.08 -5.86
C ARG A 46 0.88 -7.31 -5.57
N ARG A 47 1.55 -6.33 -4.97
CA ARG A 47 2.97 -6.38 -4.60
C ARG A 47 3.09 -6.16 -3.10
N TYR A 48 3.43 -7.22 -2.38
CA TYR A 48 3.52 -7.21 -0.93
C TYR A 48 4.86 -6.64 -0.47
N THR A 49 4.84 -5.89 0.63
CA THR A 49 6.06 -5.42 1.26
C THR A 49 6.73 -6.56 2.04
N HIS A 50 8.05 -6.62 1.96
CA HIS A 50 8.89 -7.49 2.78
C HIS A 50 9.65 -6.59 3.76
N ARG A 51 9.03 -6.28 4.91
CA ARG A 51 9.60 -5.32 5.87
C ARG A 51 10.91 -5.78 6.50
N ASP A 52 11.15 -7.09 6.53
CA ASP A 52 12.38 -7.69 7.05
C ASP A 52 13.52 -7.70 6.01
N ASP A 53 13.24 -7.31 4.77
CA ASP A 53 14.23 -7.21 3.70
C ASP A 53 14.57 -5.73 3.46
N PRO A 54 15.81 -5.28 3.78
CA PRO A 54 16.16 -3.88 3.69
C PRO A 54 16.09 -3.39 2.23
N ALA A 55 15.24 -2.40 1.98
CA ALA A 55 15.21 -1.71 0.70
C ALA A 55 16.54 -0.96 0.44
N PHE A 56 16.85 -0.74 -0.84
CA PHE A 56 17.97 0.13 -1.21
C PHE A 56 17.70 1.56 -0.69
N VAL A 57 18.53 2.03 0.23
CA VAL A 57 18.38 3.37 0.83
C VAL A 57 19.10 4.39 -0.04
N PHE A 58 18.36 5.39 -0.53
CA PHE A 58 18.99 6.57 -1.10
C PHE A 58 19.63 7.36 0.04
N VAL A 59 20.96 7.35 0.11
CA VAL A 59 21.69 8.21 1.05
C VAL A 59 21.54 9.65 0.56
N THR A 60 20.72 10.43 1.26
CA THR A 60 20.77 11.89 1.11
C THR A 60 22.02 12.36 1.83
N ALA A 61 23.08 12.65 1.07
CA ALA A 61 24.20 13.39 1.62
C ALA A 61 23.70 14.79 1.98
N SER A 62 23.62 15.10 3.28
CA SER A 62 23.45 16.47 3.73
C SER A 62 24.69 17.25 3.35
N VAL A 63 24.52 18.36 2.64
CA VAL A 63 25.59 19.34 2.42
C VAL A 63 25.34 20.56 3.30
N ASP A 64 26.40 21.19 3.79
CA ASP A 64 26.27 22.46 4.49
C ASP A 64 25.94 23.60 3.50
N ALA A 65 25.77 24.82 4.02
CA ALA A 65 25.48 26.01 3.21
C ALA A 65 26.60 26.36 2.20
N SER A 66 27.78 25.76 2.34
CA SER A 66 28.90 25.89 1.39
C SER A 66 28.97 24.76 0.36
N GLY A 67 28.07 23.77 0.46
CA GLY A 67 28.03 22.60 -0.42
C GLY A 67 29.00 21.48 -0.02
N ALA A 68 29.64 21.57 1.16
CA ALA A 68 30.53 20.52 1.64
C ALA A 68 29.71 19.36 2.23
N PRO A 69 30.03 18.10 1.92
CA PRO A 69 29.32 16.94 2.46
C PRO A 69 29.50 16.88 3.98
N VAL A 70 28.39 16.93 4.71
CA VAL A 70 28.33 16.73 6.16
C VAL A 70 28.20 15.23 6.40
N SER A 71 29.20 14.63 7.03
CA SER A 71 29.07 13.27 7.54
C SER A 71 28.07 13.26 8.70
N THR A 72 26.85 12.80 8.45
CA THR A 72 26.04 12.23 9.53
C THR A 72 26.66 10.89 9.88
N THR A 73 27.55 10.88 10.87
CA THR A 73 27.94 9.66 11.56
C THR A 73 26.66 9.08 12.15
N THR A 74 26.15 7.99 11.59
CA THR A 74 25.19 7.13 12.28
C THR A 74 25.88 6.67 13.56
N GLY A 75 25.59 7.36 14.67
CA GLY A 75 26.20 7.14 15.96
C GLY A 75 25.82 5.77 16.49
N SER A 76 26.79 4.86 16.48
CA SER A 76 26.87 3.73 17.39
C SER A 76 26.82 4.21 18.84
N HIS A 77 26.07 3.46 19.65
CA HIS A 77 25.94 3.39 21.12
C HIS A 77 26.80 4.27 22.07
N GLY A 78 26.09 4.78 23.10
CA GLY A 78 26.55 5.35 24.38
C GLY A 78 26.41 6.89 24.40
N ASP A 79 25.77 7.58 25.34
CA ASP A 79 25.14 7.30 26.63
C ASP A 79 24.33 8.56 27.04
N ASP A 80 23.36 8.38 27.94
CA ASP A 80 22.68 9.36 28.79
C ASP A 80 21.80 10.49 28.18
N GLY A 81 20.49 10.22 28.17
CA GLY A 81 19.45 11.22 27.97
C GLY A 81 18.04 10.68 28.25
N ALA A 82 17.84 10.07 29.42
CA ALA A 82 16.52 9.63 29.86
C ALA A 82 15.55 10.83 30.00
N THR A 83 14.47 10.84 29.23
CA THR A 83 13.27 11.64 29.53
C THR A 83 12.23 10.75 30.23
N PRO A 84 11.46 11.24 31.22
CA PRO A 84 10.68 10.39 32.13
C PRO A 84 9.35 9.87 31.57
N ASP A 85 9.05 10.04 30.29
CA ASP A 85 7.79 9.56 29.70
C ASP A 85 8.09 8.87 28.36
N GLY A 86 8.17 7.55 28.41
CA GLY A 86 8.79 6.66 27.44
C GLY A 86 8.03 6.47 26.12
N SER A 87 7.57 7.54 25.48
CA SER A 87 7.04 7.49 24.12
C SER A 87 7.78 8.45 23.20
N LYS A 88 8.98 8.05 22.75
CA LYS A 88 9.55 8.60 21.53
C LYS A 88 8.99 7.79 20.37
N VAL A 89 7.92 8.28 19.74
CA VAL A 89 7.62 7.85 18.37
C VAL A 89 8.72 8.45 17.53
N GLU A 90 9.77 7.68 17.26
CA GLU A 90 10.68 8.00 16.18
C GLU A 90 9.90 7.84 14.88
N GLU A 91 9.24 8.91 14.44
CA GLU A 91 8.80 9.02 13.07
C GLU A 91 10.05 9.08 12.20
N HIS A 92 10.51 7.91 11.73
CA HIS A 92 11.47 7.84 10.66
C HIS A 92 10.81 8.39 9.38
N PRO A 93 11.26 9.51 8.81
CA PRO A 93 10.85 9.93 7.49
C PRO A 93 11.37 8.90 6.49
N GLY A 94 10.55 7.90 6.18
CA GLY A 94 10.94 6.75 5.36
C GLY A 94 10.18 5.45 5.64
N ASN A 95 9.39 5.37 6.72
CA ASN A 95 8.64 4.15 7.00
C ASN A 95 7.42 4.04 6.07
N ILE A 96 7.50 3.19 5.06
CA ILE A 96 6.38 2.89 4.15
C ILE A 96 5.21 2.32 4.99
N ASP A 97 4.12 3.08 5.09
CA ASP A 97 2.93 2.72 5.88
C ASP A 97 1.87 1.99 5.02
N PHE A 98 2.30 0.99 4.26
CA PHE A 98 1.39 0.03 3.61
C PHE A 98 1.99 -1.36 3.57
N ASP A 99 1.13 -2.39 3.53
CA ASP A 99 1.57 -3.80 3.49
C ASP A 99 1.52 -4.38 2.07
N VAL A 100 0.68 -3.82 1.19
CA VAL A 100 0.59 -4.20 -0.22
C VAL A 100 0.27 -3.00 -1.11
N MET A 101 0.96 -2.89 -2.24
CA MET A 101 0.61 -2.00 -3.33
C MET A 101 -0.15 -2.79 -4.41
N THR A 102 -1.36 -2.35 -4.69
CA THR A 102 -2.26 -2.97 -5.67
C THR A 102 -2.41 -2.07 -6.88
N GLU A 103 -2.16 -2.61 -8.06
CA GLU A 103 -2.31 -1.95 -9.36
C GLU A 103 -3.57 -2.48 -10.03
N ILE A 104 -4.50 -1.59 -10.35
CA ILE A 104 -5.73 -1.92 -11.08
C ILE A 104 -5.80 -1.06 -12.34
N GLY A 105 -5.62 -1.70 -13.50
CA GLY A 105 -5.62 -1.05 -14.81
C GLY A 105 -6.90 -1.34 -15.59
N PHE A 106 -7.53 -0.29 -16.11
CA PHE A 106 -8.72 -0.37 -16.95
C PHE A 106 -8.41 0.20 -18.34
N ALA A 107 -9.19 -0.20 -19.36
CA ALA A 107 -9.08 0.40 -20.70
C ALA A 107 -9.22 1.93 -20.62
N ASP A 108 -10.25 2.39 -19.89
CA ASP A 108 -10.62 3.79 -19.73
C ASP A 108 -11.34 4.02 -18.37
N LYS A 109 -11.77 5.28 -18.16
CA LYS A 109 -12.51 5.69 -16.96
C LYS A 109 -13.88 5.01 -16.84
N GLU A 110 -14.53 4.70 -17.96
CA GLU A 110 -15.85 4.05 -17.97
C GLU A 110 -15.74 2.58 -17.55
N GLY A 111 -14.69 1.87 -17.99
CA GLY A 111 -14.37 0.53 -17.53
C GLY A 111 -14.19 0.48 -16.01
N LYS A 112 -13.46 1.43 -15.43
CA LYS A 112 -13.36 1.57 -13.97
C LYS A 112 -14.72 1.82 -13.33
N ALA A 113 -15.51 2.73 -13.90
CA ALA A 113 -16.83 3.06 -13.36
C ALA A 113 -17.77 1.85 -13.37
N ARG A 114 -17.76 1.03 -14.43
CA ARG A 114 -18.53 -0.21 -14.52
C ARG A 114 -18.09 -1.24 -13.47
N TRP A 115 -16.78 -1.42 -13.28
CA TRP A 115 -16.25 -2.31 -12.24
C TRP A 115 -16.67 -1.85 -10.83
N LEU A 116 -16.49 -0.57 -10.51
CA LEU A 116 -16.94 -0.01 -9.22
C LEU A 116 -18.45 -0.12 -9.04
N ALA A 117 -19.24 0.12 -10.09
CA ALA A 117 -20.68 -0.02 -10.03
C ALA A 117 -21.09 -1.47 -9.75
N ALA A 118 -20.43 -2.45 -10.36
CA ALA A 118 -20.70 -3.88 -10.11
C ALA A 118 -20.40 -4.27 -8.65
N LEU A 119 -19.27 -3.79 -8.09
CA LEU A 119 -18.92 -4.05 -6.69
C LEU A 119 -19.86 -3.36 -5.69
N ASN A 120 -20.42 -2.20 -6.05
CA ASN A 120 -21.33 -1.44 -5.19
C ASN A 120 -22.82 -1.74 -5.47
N LYS A 121 -23.14 -2.71 -6.34
CA LYS A 121 -24.51 -3.02 -6.72
C LYS A 121 -25.21 -3.86 -5.65
N GLY A 122 -26.27 -3.30 -5.05
CA GLY A 122 -27.13 -4.05 -4.13
C GLY A 122 -26.36 -4.64 -2.96
N GLU A 123 -26.54 -5.95 -2.71
CA GLU A 123 -25.87 -6.68 -1.62
C GLU A 123 -24.35 -6.76 -1.76
N ASN A 124 -23.81 -6.60 -2.98
CA ASN A 124 -22.36 -6.68 -3.22
C ASN A 124 -21.59 -5.64 -2.40
N ALA A 125 -22.15 -4.44 -2.23
CA ALA A 125 -21.51 -3.38 -1.45
C ALA A 125 -21.33 -3.79 0.01
N GLN A 126 -22.29 -4.52 0.56
CA GLN A 126 -22.22 -5.05 1.92
C GLN A 126 -21.22 -6.19 2.01
N LEU A 127 -21.26 -7.14 1.07
CA LEU A 127 -20.30 -8.25 1.02
C LEU A 127 -18.85 -7.76 0.95
N VAL A 128 -18.56 -6.77 0.08
CA VAL A 128 -17.22 -6.17 -0.05
C VAL A 128 -16.81 -5.50 1.25
N ARG A 129 -17.71 -4.73 1.89
CA ARG A 129 -17.39 -4.02 3.13
C ARG A 129 -17.10 -4.97 4.29
N GLU A 130 -17.93 -6.00 4.44
CA GLU A 130 -17.77 -7.02 5.48
C GLU A 130 -16.53 -7.88 5.27
N ASP A 131 -16.23 -8.22 4.02
CA ASP A 131 -15.02 -8.94 3.67
C ASP A 131 -13.76 -8.10 3.96
N GLU A 132 -13.73 -6.84 3.51
CA GLU A 132 -12.61 -5.94 3.78
C GLU A 132 -12.39 -5.67 5.27
N ALA A 133 -13.45 -5.56 6.06
CA ALA A 133 -13.33 -5.36 7.52
C ALA A 133 -12.58 -6.49 8.23
N ARG A 134 -12.52 -7.69 7.63
CA ARG A 134 -11.81 -8.85 8.20
C ARG A 134 -10.30 -8.75 8.08
N PHE A 135 -9.78 -8.03 7.08
CA PHE A 135 -8.35 -8.08 6.77
C PHE A 135 -7.70 -6.73 6.46
N LEU A 136 -8.47 -5.69 6.10
CA LEU A 136 -7.96 -4.35 5.81
C LEU A 136 -8.21 -3.37 6.95
N TRP A 137 -7.16 -2.62 7.30
CA TRP A 137 -7.27 -1.42 8.12
C TRP A 137 -7.67 -0.23 7.24
N ARG A 138 -8.98 -0.12 7.00
CA ARG A 138 -9.57 0.86 6.07
C ARG A 138 -9.17 2.32 6.34
N GLU A 139 -8.98 2.70 7.61
CA GLU A 139 -8.56 4.06 7.99
C GLU A 139 -7.14 4.41 7.54
N ARG A 140 -6.28 3.42 7.28
CA ARG A 140 -4.91 3.61 6.80
C ARG A 140 -4.73 3.31 5.32
N THR A 141 -5.62 2.50 4.74
CA THR A 141 -5.64 2.23 3.30
C THR A 141 -5.86 3.52 2.49
N ARG A 142 -5.10 3.70 1.41
CA ARG A 142 -5.21 4.85 0.48
C ARG A 142 -5.30 4.35 -0.96
N ALA A 143 -5.92 5.14 -1.83
CA ALA A 143 -5.93 4.87 -3.26
C ALA A 143 -5.78 6.17 -4.06
N VAL A 144 -5.12 6.08 -5.20
CA VAL A 144 -4.84 7.21 -6.10
C VAL A 144 -5.02 6.76 -7.54
N VAL A 145 -5.61 7.64 -8.35
CA VAL A 145 -5.60 7.50 -9.81
C VAL A 145 -4.36 8.20 -10.32
N VAL A 146 -3.62 7.54 -11.19
CA VAL A 146 -2.36 8.07 -11.72
C VAL A 146 -2.45 8.32 -13.21
N GLU A 147 -1.61 9.23 -13.68
CA GLU A 147 -1.23 9.34 -15.08
C GLU A 147 0.11 8.61 -15.28
N GLU A 148 0.25 7.91 -16.39
CA GLU A 148 1.40 7.06 -16.68
C GLU A 148 2.15 7.58 -17.90
N PHE A 149 3.46 7.73 -17.77
CA PHE A 149 4.39 8.04 -18.86
C PHE A 149 5.42 6.93 -18.93
N VAL A 150 5.57 6.32 -20.11
CA VAL A 150 6.53 5.22 -20.33
C VAL A 150 7.67 5.74 -21.19
N SER A 151 8.88 5.75 -20.63
CA SER A 151 10.08 6.21 -21.36
C SER A 151 10.65 5.12 -22.26
N PHE A 152 10.60 3.85 -21.81
CA PHE A 152 11.03 2.67 -22.56
C PHE A 152 10.24 1.47 -22.05
N GLY A 153 9.83 0.56 -22.95
CA GLY A 153 9.03 -0.62 -22.66
C GLY A 153 8.74 -1.44 -23.90
#